data_AF-A0A8D5FNA2-F1
#
_entry.id   AF-A0A8D5FNA2-F1
#
_cell.length_a   1.000
_cell.length_b   1.000
_cell.length_c   1.000
_cell.angle_alpha   90.00
_cell.angle_beta   90.00
_cell.angle_gamma   90.00
#
_symmetry.space_group_name_H-M   'P 1'
#
loop_
_entity.id
_entity.type
_entity.pdbx_description
1 polymer ?
#
loop_
_entity_poly.entity_id
_entity_poly.type
_entity_poly.pdbx_seq_one_letter_code
_entity_poly.pdbx_strand_id
1 'polypeptide(L)'
;MKLCDTGYEKKPEIKKIGIVLFMLLLTTLSASCSVKHDFQPSGMTALVPEKWHAPGNTSTDFDTTHPPDTQWWQQFHDDQLTNLITRLTTSNLTLKKARERIVELSARQGVIGAKARLNLEAALGYSHLKTGDRFISAQGVPPGKSIDLYSAGAVAGWELDLWGRTARLLEAGEENIRAGYADYHSFMVSLSAELTMAYIEARTQQALLKKIRKKIQLQQQLLALAKTRFQTGNSSKLDIIQIEQLLAGTRASLSAPQQQLITSQHHLGLLLASSREVILKADPPPICLL
;
A
#
# COMPACT_ATOMS: atom_id res chain seq x y z
N MET A 1 63.07 -76.55 35.36
CA MET A 1 63.36 -75.30 36.12
C MET A 1 63.04 -74.14 35.17
N LYS A 2 61.79 -73.64 35.20
CA LYS A 2 61.37 -72.28 35.65
C LYS A 2 62.08 -71.14 34.86
N LEU A 3 61.39 -70.51 33.90
CA LEU A 3 60.53 -69.29 33.99
C LEU A 3 61.33 -67.98 33.84
N CYS A 4 61.02 -67.18 32.82
CA CYS A 4 60.31 -65.90 32.98
C CYS A 4 60.16 -65.13 31.66
N ASP A 5 58.90 -64.83 31.34
CA ASP A 5 58.43 -63.81 30.40
C ASP A 5 58.98 -62.41 30.74
N THR A 6 59.17 -61.58 29.72
CA THR A 6 59.23 -60.12 29.87
C THR A 6 58.12 -59.47 29.05
N GLY A 7 57.13 -58.93 29.76
CA GLY A 7 55.99 -58.22 29.20
C GLY A 7 56.38 -56.82 28.72
N TYR A 8 55.96 -56.49 27.50
CA TYR A 8 56.08 -55.18 26.89
C TYR A 8 54.83 -54.35 27.23
N GLU A 9 54.99 -53.29 28.02
CA GLU A 9 53.91 -52.42 28.50
C GLU A 9 53.61 -51.32 27.44
N LYS A 10 52.45 -51.41 26.76
CA LYS A 10 51.96 -50.37 25.83
C LYS A 10 51.42 -49.17 26.61
N LYS A 11 52.13 -48.04 26.60
CA LYS A 11 51.60 -46.73 27.05
C LYS A 11 50.61 -46.15 26.02
N PRO A 12 49.52 -45.48 26.44
CA PRO A 12 48.24 -45.57 25.75
C PRO A 12 47.95 -44.40 24.80
N GLU A 13 47.08 -44.65 23.81
CA GLU A 13 46.60 -43.72 22.77
C GLU A 13 45.77 -42.51 23.27
N ILE A 14 45.73 -42.26 24.58
CA ILE A 14 44.85 -41.29 25.24
C ILE A 14 45.11 -39.85 24.78
N LYS A 15 46.36 -39.49 24.45
CA LYS A 15 46.70 -38.16 23.92
C LYS A 15 46.10 -37.89 22.54
N LYS A 16 46.03 -38.91 21.68
CA LYS A 16 45.48 -38.78 20.32
C LYS A 16 43.96 -38.64 20.37
N ILE A 17 43.31 -39.41 21.24
CA ILE A 17 41.86 -39.35 21.46
C ILE A 17 41.44 -37.97 21.96
N GLY A 18 42.19 -37.37 22.91
CA GLY A 18 41.90 -36.02 23.42
C GLY A 18 42.03 -34.92 22.37
N ILE A 19 43.03 -34.99 21.48
CA ILE A 19 43.21 -34.01 20.40
C ILE A 19 42.11 -34.14 19.34
N VAL A 20 41.69 -35.37 19.01
CA VAL A 20 40.60 -35.62 18.07
C VAL A 20 39.26 -35.15 18.64
N LEU A 21 38.98 -35.41 19.93
CA LEU A 21 37.78 -34.92 20.60
C LEU A 21 37.73 -33.39 20.69
N PHE A 22 38.87 -32.75 20.96
CA PHE A 22 38.97 -31.28 20.98
C PHE A 22 38.75 -30.67 19.60
N MET A 23 39.33 -31.25 18.54
CA MET A 23 39.07 -30.80 17.16
C MET A 23 37.61 -31.01 16.76
N LEU A 24 36.99 -32.14 17.14
CA LEU A 24 35.59 -32.42 16.84
C LEU A 24 34.64 -31.44 17.55
N LEU A 25 34.93 -31.10 18.81
CA LEU A 25 34.21 -30.08 19.58
C LEU A 25 34.37 -28.68 18.97
N LEU A 26 35.56 -28.36 18.47
CA LEU A 26 35.83 -27.06 17.82
C LEU A 26 35.12 -26.93 16.47
N THR A 27 34.97 -28.03 15.72
CA THR A 27 34.21 -28.06 14.45
C THR A 27 32.70 -28.00 14.65
N THR A 28 32.15 -28.55 15.74
CA THR A 28 30.71 -28.47 16.02
C THR A 28 30.31 -27.09 16.56
N LEU A 29 31.19 -26.42 17.33
CA LEU A 29 30.94 -25.05 17.78
C LEU A 29 30.93 -24.01 16.65
N SER A 30 31.68 -24.24 15.56
CA SER A 30 31.77 -23.32 14.43
C SER A 30 30.60 -23.42 13.44
N ALA A 31 29.79 -24.48 13.49
CA ALA A 31 28.59 -24.64 12.66
C ALA A 31 27.33 -23.94 13.22
N SER A 32 27.41 -23.35 14.42
CA SER A 32 26.25 -22.79 15.15
C SER A 32 26.15 -21.25 15.12
N CYS A 33 27.03 -20.57 14.37
CA CYS A 33 27.10 -19.09 14.36
C CYS A 33 26.01 -18.37 13.54
N SER A 34 24.94 -19.05 13.14
CA SER A 34 23.76 -18.39 12.56
C SER A 34 22.51 -19.15 12.99
N VAL A 35 21.62 -18.49 13.72
CA VAL A 35 20.25 -18.98 13.93
C VAL A 35 19.54 -18.83 12.59
N LYS A 36 19.71 -19.83 11.73
CA LYS A 36 19.35 -19.80 10.32
C LYS A 36 17.99 -20.45 10.11
N HIS A 37 16.94 -19.64 10.08
CA HIS A 37 15.75 -19.98 9.33
C HIS A 37 15.60 -18.94 8.22
N ASP A 38 16.04 -19.29 7.01
CA ASP A 38 15.84 -18.42 5.86
C ASP A 38 14.35 -18.40 5.51
N PHE A 39 13.86 -17.25 5.05
CA PHE A 39 12.48 -17.13 4.62
C PHE A 39 12.24 -18.04 3.41
N GLN A 40 11.30 -18.96 3.54
CA GLN A 40 10.78 -19.75 2.44
C GLN A 40 9.35 -19.28 2.17
N PRO A 41 9.04 -18.77 0.96
CA PRO A 41 7.68 -18.43 0.59
C PRO A 41 6.78 -19.65 0.82
N SER A 42 5.69 -19.48 1.56
CA SER A 42 4.69 -20.53 1.67
C SER A 42 4.12 -20.79 0.28
N GLY A 43 4.09 -22.07 -0.15
CA GLY A 43 3.50 -22.46 -1.42
C GLY A 43 2.00 -22.18 -1.40
N MET A 44 1.59 -20.98 -1.83
CA MET A 44 0.18 -20.60 -1.95
C MET A 44 -0.54 -21.42 -3.03
N THR A 45 0.18 -22.21 -3.82
CA THR A 45 -0.35 -23.12 -4.85
C THR A 45 -1.37 -24.13 -4.32
N ALA A 46 -1.35 -24.46 -3.02
CA ALA A 46 -2.37 -25.31 -2.42
C ALA A 46 -3.70 -24.58 -2.13
N LEU A 47 -3.69 -23.24 -2.10
CA LEU A 47 -4.83 -22.40 -1.71
C LEU A 47 -5.55 -21.74 -2.90
N VAL A 48 -4.99 -21.80 -4.10
CA VAL A 48 -5.57 -21.23 -5.32
C VAL A 48 -5.64 -22.27 -6.43
N PRO A 49 -6.72 -22.27 -7.24
CA PRO A 49 -6.81 -23.17 -8.38
C PRO A 49 -5.76 -22.80 -9.43
N GLU A 50 -5.22 -23.82 -10.11
CA GLU A 50 -4.24 -23.63 -11.18
C GLU A 50 -4.82 -22.87 -12.38
N LYS A 51 -6.14 -22.96 -12.59
CA LYS A 51 -6.88 -22.28 -13.65
C LYS A 51 -8.18 -21.68 -13.14
N TRP A 52 -8.53 -20.51 -13.65
CA TRP A 52 -9.81 -19.85 -13.41
C TRP A 52 -10.77 -20.21 -14.54
N HIS A 53 -11.98 -20.65 -14.21
CA HIS A 53 -13.02 -20.97 -15.19
C HIS A 53 -14.14 -19.94 -15.13
N ALA A 54 -14.52 -19.39 -16.29
CA ALA A 54 -15.70 -18.54 -16.42
C ALA A 54 -16.91 -19.40 -16.85
N PRO A 55 -18.11 -19.22 -16.26
CA PRO A 55 -19.31 -19.93 -16.70
C PRO A 55 -19.60 -19.59 -18.17
N GLY A 56 -19.71 -20.61 -19.03
CA GLY A 56 -20.09 -20.43 -20.44
C GLY A 56 -18.95 -20.18 -21.43
N ASN A 57 -17.69 -20.16 -20.99
CA ASN A 57 -16.55 -19.99 -21.88
C ASN A 57 -15.54 -21.14 -21.70
N THR A 58 -15.50 -22.05 -22.66
CA THR A 58 -14.57 -23.21 -22.68
C THR A 58 -13.21 -22.84 -23.29
N SER A 59 -12.98 -21.58 -23.66
CA SER A 59 -11.91 -21.21 -24.59
C SER A 59 -11.24 -19.84 -24.40
N THR A 60 -11.59 -19.02 -23.40
CA THR A 60 -10.67 -17.94 -22.99
C THR A 60 -9.65 -18.54 -22.04
N ASP A 61 -8.59 -19.09 -22.62
CA ASP A 61 -7.30 -19.15 -21.96
C ASP A 61 -6.99 -17.71 -21.55
N PHE A 62 -7.20 -17.38 -20.27
CA PHE A 62 -6.66 -16.14 -19.74
C PHE A 62 -5.15 -16.29 -19.89
N ASP A 63 -4.57 -15.51 -20.78
CA ASP A 63 -3.15 -15.54 -21.04
C ASP A 63 -2.41 -15.06 -19.79
N THR A 64 -2.04 -16.01 -18.94
CA THR A 64 -1.22 -15.80 -17.75
C THR A 64 0.26 -15.72 -18.10
N THR A 65 0.63 -15.90 -19.38
CA THR A 65 2.03 -15.83 -19.82
C THR A 65 2.51 -14.40 -19.99
N HIS A 66 1.59 -13.45 -20.17
CA HIS A 66 1.89 -12.02 -20.21
C HIS A 66 1.57 -11.34 -18.88
N PRO A 67 2.43 -10.41 -18.41
CA PRO A 67 2.12 -9.61 -17.24
C PRO A 67 0.82 -8.81 -17.48
N PRO A 68 -0.01 -8.62 -16.43
CA PRO A 68 -1.24 -7.86 -16.56
C PRO A 68 -0.97 -6.43 -17.03
N ASP A 69 -1.84 -5.94 -17.91
CA ASP A 69 -1.75 -4.58 -18.44
C ASP A 69 -1.85 -3.54 -17.31
N THR A 70 -0.76 -2.83 -17.07
CA THR A 70 -0.69 -1.77 -16.05
C THR A 70 -1.55 -0.55 -16.38
N GLN A 71 -1.98 -0.40 -17.64
CA GLN A 71 -2.83 0.69 -18.14
C GLN A 71 -4.17 0.17 -18.69
N TRP A 72 -4.72 -0.87 -18.07
CA TRP A 72 -5.95 -1.57 -18.47
C TRP A 72 -7.14 -0.66 -18.86
N TRP A 73 -7.26 0.53 -18.29
CA TRP A 73 -8.31 1.49 -18.61
C TRP A 73 -8.22 2.05 -20.05
N GLN A 74 -7.08 1.92 -20.74
CA GLN A 74 -6.93 2.36 -22.13
C GLN A 74 -7.80 1.55 -23.09
N GLN A 75 -8.25 0.35 -22.68
CA GLN A 75 -9.18 -0.48 -23.45
C GLN A 75 -10.54 0.20 -23.67
N PHE A 76 -10.90 1.20 -22.85
CA PHE A 76 -12.10 2.01 -23.06
C PHE A 76 -11.96 3.07 -24.16
N HIS A 77 -10.75 3.30 -24.67
CA HIS A 77 -10.44 4.30 -25.71
C HIS A 77 -10.96 5.70 -25.37
N ASP A 78 -10.85 6.10 -24.09
CA ASP A 78 -11.30 7.41 -23.61
C ASP A 78 -10.14 8.22 -23.02
N ASP A 79 -9.75 9.27 -23.75
CA ASP A 79 -8.68 10.19 -23.34
C ASP A 79 -9.04 10.96 -22.05
N GLN A 80 -10.32 11.26 -21.80
CA GLN A 80 -10.70 11.94 -20.56
C GLN A 80 -10.47 11.00 -19.37
N LEU A 81 -10.84 9.73 -19.48
CA LEU A 81 -10.57 8.73 -18.43
C LEU A 81 -9.07 8.62 -18.15
N THR A 82 -8.27 8.47 -19.21
CA THR A 82 -6.80 8.38 -19.10
C THR A 82 -6.19 9.60 -18.42
N ASN A 83 -6.67 10.80 -18.74
CA ASN A 83 -6.23 12.04 -18.10
C ASN A 83 -6.64 12.10 -16.62
N LEU A 84 -7.83 11.63 -16.26
CA LEU A 84 -8.27 11.60 -14.85
C LEU A 84 -7.44 10.61 -14.03
N ILE A 85 -7.11 9.43 -14.57
CA ILE A 85 -6.25 8.45 -13.90
C ILE A 85 -4.83 9.00 -13.76
N THR A 86 -4.30 9.66 -14.78
CA THR A 86 -2.98 10.31 -14.69
C THR A 86 -2.96 11.37 -13.57
N ARG A 87 -4.02 12.18 -13.47
CA ARG A 87 -4.17 13.16 -12.39
C ARG A 87 -4.29 12.50 -11.02
N LEU A 88 -5.04 11.40 -10.90
CA LEU A 88 -5.17 10.63 -9.66
C LEU A 88 -3.80 10.28 -9.07
N THR A 89 -2.86 9.80 -9.90
CA THR A 89 -1.51 9.40 -9.44
C THR A 89 -0.70 10.53 -8.80
N THR A 90 -1.00 11.78 -9.14
CA THR A 90 -0.26 12.97 -8.68
C THR A 90 -1.00 13.76 -7.61
N SER A 91 -2.33 13.74 -7.61
CA SER A 91 -3.15 14.57 -6.71
C SER A 91 -3.71 13.82 -5.51
N ASN A 92 -3.99 12.51 -5.63
CA ASN A 92 -4.67 11.74 -4.58
C ASN A 92 -3.85 11.68 -3.29
N LEU A 93 -4.52 11.97 -2.16
CA LEU A 93 -3.87 12.06 -0.85
C LEU A 93 -3.48 10.69 -0.27
N THR A 94 -4.25 9.63 -0.56
CA THR A 94 -3.93 8.26 -0.13
C THR A 94 -2.64 7.78 -0.79
N LEU A 95 -2.47 8.03 -2.09
CA LEU A 95 -1.23 7.70 -2.80
C LEU A 95 -0.04 8.52 -2.30
N LYS A 96 -0.23 9.81 -2.02
CA LYS A 96 0.82 10.63 -1.40
C LYS A 96 1.23 10.09 -0.03
N LYS A 97 0.26 9.77 0.82
CA LYS A 97 0.52 9.17 2.14
C LYS A 97 1.27 7.84 2.03
N ALA A 98 0.90 6.99 1.09
CA ALA A 98 1.60 5.73 0.84
C ALA A 98 3.05 5.96 0.38
N ARG A 99 3.30 6.96 -0.47
CA ARG A 99 4.66 7.35 -0.86
C ARG A 99 5.48 7.84 0.32
N GLU A 100 4.94 8.73 1.15
CA GLU A 100 5.62 9.21 2.36
C GLU A 100 5.89 8.09 3.36
N ARG A 101 5.02 7.09 3.42
CA ARG A 101 5.25 5.89 4.24
C ARG A 101 6.49 5.13 3.80
N ILE A 102 6.76 5.02 2.49
CA ILE A 102 7.98 4.38 1.98
C ILE A 102 9.23 5.17 2.40
N VAL A 103 9.16 6.51 2.34
CA VAL A 103 10.25 7.39 2.81
C VAL A 103 10.50 7.20 4.31
N GLU A 104 9.43 7.15 5.11
CA GLU A 104 9.50 6.88 6.55
C GLU A 104 10.16 5.53 6.85
N LEU A 105 9.77 4.46 6.13
CA LEU A 105 10.35 3.13 6.28
C LEU A 105 11.84 3.11 5.91
N SER A 106 12.21 3.83 4.85
CA SER A 106 13.62 3.98 4.43
C SER A 106 14.45 4.71 5.49
N ALA A 107 13.91 5.78 6.08
CA ALA A 107 14.57 6.51 7.17
C ALA A 107 14.75 5.63 8.42
N ARG A 108 13.72 4.85 8.80
CA ARG A 108 13.81 3.89 9.90
C ARG A 108 14.88 2.83 9.65
N GLN A 109 14.97 2.30 8.43
CA GLN A 109 16.03 1.36 8.07
C GLN A 109 17.42 2.01 8.17
N GLY A 110 17.56 3.28 7.75
CA GLY A 110 18.79 4.05 7.92
C GLY A 110 19.25 4.15 9.38
N VAL A 111 18.31 4.36 10.32
CA VAL A 111 18.61 4.36 11.76
C VAL A 111 19.06 2.98 12.25
N ILE A 112 18.43 1.90 11.79
CA ILE A 112 18.84 0.53 12.12
C ILE A 112 20.26 0.24 11.59
N GLY A 113 20.53 0.62 10.34
CA GLY A 113 21.85 0.45 9.71
C GLY A 113 22.94 1.29 10.35
N ALA A 114 22.62 2.48 10.88
CA ALA A 114 23.57 3.27 11.65
C ALA A 114 23.98 2.56 12.95
N LYS A 115 23.04 1.92 13.65
CA LYS A 115 23.32 1.14 14.87
C LYS A 115 24.16 -0.11 14.62
N ALA A 116 24.16 -0.63 13.40
CA ALA A 116 25.00 -1.76 12.99
C ALA A 116 26.48 -1.37 12.79
N ARG A 117 26.80 -0.07 12.81
CA ARG A 117 28.15 0.46 12.62
C ARG A 117 28.73 0.94 13.94
N LEU A 118 29.99 1.35 13.93
CA LEU A 118 30.62 2.02 15.06
C LEU A 118 29.82 3.28 15.43
N ASN A 119 29.27 3.32 16.63
CA ASN A 119 28.65 4.50 17.20
C ASN A 119 29.71 5.30 17.96
N LEU A 120 29.78 6.61 17.71
CA LEU A 120 30.68 7.52 18.39
C LEU A 120 29.85 8.65 19.00
N GLU A 121 29.91 8.76 20.33
CA GLU A 121 29.20 9.77 21.08
C GLU A 121 30.22 10.64 21.82
N ALA A 122 30.01 11.95 21.79
CA ALA A 122 30.84 12.91 22.53
C ALA A 122 29.93 13.78 23.39
N ALA A 123 30.34 14.01 24.63
CA ALA A 123 29.58 14.77 25.60
C ALA A 123 30.48 15.76 26.34
N LEU A 124 29.92 16.95 26.58
CA LEU A 124 30.45 17.96 27.47
C LEU A 124 29.45 18.16 28.60
N GLY A 125 29.92 18.20 29.83
CA GLY A 125 29.11 18.33 31.03
C GLY A 125 29.62 19.45 31.92
N TYR A 126 28.68 20.12 32.56
CA TYR A 126 28.93 21.04 33.66
C TYR A 126 27.95 20.69 34.79
N SER A 127 28.46 20.52 36.00
CA SER A 127 27.63 20.35 37.18
C SER A 127 28.19 21.16 38.34
N HIS A 128 27.31 21.90 39.02
CA HIS A 128 27.63 22.59 40.26
C HIS A 128 27.20 21.72 41.43
N LEU A 129 28.13 21.36 42.30
CA LEU A 129 27.85 20.55 43.47
C LEU A 129 28.06 21.38 44.73
N LYS A 130 27.02 21.45 45.57
CA LYS A 130 27.06 22.11 46.87
C LYS A 130 26.72 21.09 47.96
N THR A 131 27.60 20.97 48.95
CA THR A 131 27.40 20.05 50.06
C THR A 131 26.91 20.79 51.30
N GLY A 132 25.95 20.21 52.03
CA GLY A 132 25.51 20.75 53.32
C GLY A 132 26.59 20.67 54.40
N ASP A 133 26.38 21.35 55.52
CA ASP A 133 27.42 21.61 56.54
C ASP A 133 27.90 20.39 57.34
N ARG A 134 27.29 19.22 57.14
CA ARG A 134 27.56 18.00 57.93
C ARG A 134 27.82 16.74 57.12
N PHE A 135 27.94 16.87 55.80
CA PHE A 135 28.08 15.71 54.91
C PHE A 135 29.24 15.92 53.92
N ILE A 136 29.89 14.84 53.49
CA ILE A 136 30.89 14.85 52.41
C ILE A 136 30.22 14.24 51.18
N SER A 137 30.30 14.90 50.03
CA SER A 137 29.64 14.38 48.82
C SER A 137 30.29 13.07 48.33
N ALA A 138 29.56 12.30 47.52
CA ALA A 138 30.10 11.08 46.88
C ALA A 138 31.33 11.36 45.98
N GLN A 139 31.53 12.62 45.59
CA GLN A 139 32.66 13.12 44.82
C GLN A 139 33.78 13.69 45.71
N GLY A 140 33.71 13.50 47.04
CA GLY A 140 34.74 13.91 48.00
C GLY A 140 34.72 15.39 48.39
N VAL A 141 33.63 16.11 48.14
CA VAL A 141 33.54 17.55 48.44
C VAL A 141 33.28 17.78 49.92
N PRO A 142 34.12 18.53 50.64
CA PRO A 142 33.96 18.79 52.08
C PRO A 142 32.64 19.51 52.44
N PRO A 143 32.20 19.44 53.70
CA PRO A 143 30.96 20.07 54.15
C PRO A 143 31.00 21.60 54.01
N GLY A 144 29.87 22.20 53.64
CA GLY A 144 29.74 23.66 53.49
C GLY A 144 30.51 24.26 52.30
N LYS A 145 31.04 23.42 51.39
CA LYS A 145 31.74 23.85 50.17
C LYS A 145 30.89 23.62 48.93
N SER A 146 31.15 24.46 47.93
CA SER A 146 30.62 24.31 46.58
C SER A 146 31.77 24.18 45.59
N ILE A 147 31.62 23.31 44.61
CA ILE A 147 32.58 23.15 43.51
C ILE A 147 31.85 23.11 42.17
N ASP A 148 32.56 23.54 41.14
CA ASP A 148 32.17 23.41 39.76
C ASP A 148 32.91 22.21 39.14
N LEU A 149 32.16 21.31 38.53
CA LEU A 149 32.68 20.14 37.85
C LEU A 149 32.44 20.31 36.35
N TYR A 150 33.53 20.26 35.59
CA TYR A 150 33.48 20.23 34.13
C TYR A 150 33.92 18.85 33.67
N SER A 151 33.18 18.25 32.75
CA SER A 151 33.52 16.96 32.15
C SER A 151 33.48 17.05 30.63
N ALA A 152 34.40 16.33 30.00
CA ALA A 152 34.44 16.14 28.56
C ALA A 152 34.85 14.70 28.29
N GLY A 153 34.14 14.02 27.40
CA GLY A 153 34.43 12.64 27.08
C GLY A 153 33.85 12.23 25.74
N ALA A 154 34.48 11.24 25.12
CA ALA A 154 33.96 10.56 23.95
C ALA A 154 33.93 9.06 24.23
N VAL A 155 32.85 8.40 23.80
CA VAL A 155 32.65 6.96 23.93
C VAL A 155 32.38 6.40 22.54
N ALA A 156 33.12 5.35 22.18
CA ALA A 156 32.88 4.59 20.97
C ALA A 156 32.33 3.22 21.35
N GLY A 157 31.23 2.81 20.72
CA GLY A 157 30.58 1.53 20.95
C GLY A 157 30.34 0.80 19.64
N TRP A 158 30.63 -0.49 19.60
CA TRP A 158 30.28 -1.37 18.48
C TRP A 158 29.75 -2.70 19.01
N GLU A 159 28.65 -3.16 18.43
CA GLU A 159 28.05 -4.47 18.71
C GLU A 159 28.52 -5.48 17.65
N LEU A 160 29.23 -6.52 18.10
CA LEU A 160 29.57 -7.66 17.25
C LEU A 160 28.34 -8.55 17.04
N ASP A 161 27.86 -8.66 15.81
CA ASP A 161 26.66 -9.43 15.49
C ASP A 161 26.95 -10.93 15.35
N LEU A 162 27.35 -11.58 16.45
CA LEU A 162 27.71 -13.01 16.47
C LEU A 162 26.52 -13.95 16.24
N TRP A 163 25.30 -13.47 16.51
CA TRP A 163 24.07 -14.26 16.42
C TRP A 163 23.15 -13.83 15.26
N GLY A 164 23.54 -12.82 14.48
CA GLY A 164 22.78 -12.32 13.32
C GLY A 164 21.55 -11.49 13.66
N ARG A 165 21.40 -11.00 14.91
CA ARG A 165 20.27 -10.17 15.33
C ARG A 165 20.17 -8.90 14.49
N THR A 166 21.29 -8.21 14.31
CA THR A 166 21.34 -6.95 13.57
C THR A 166 21.14 -7.18 12.07
N ALA A 167 21.73 -8.23 11.52
CA ALA A 167 21.50 -8.65 10.14
C ALA A 167 20.02 -8.94 9.87
N ARG A 168 19.33 -9.68 10.75
CA ARG A 168 17.89 -9.96 10.59
C ARG A 168 17.01 -8.72 10.77
N LEU A 169 17.39 -7.76 11.62
CA LEU A 169 16.69 -6.47 11.72
C LEU A 169 16.82 -5.63 10.44
N LEU A 170 17.98 -5.68 9.78
CA LEU A 170 18.19 -5.02 8.49
C LEU A 170 17.35 -5.67 7.39
N GLU A 171 17.40 -7.00 7.29
CA GLU A 171 16.57 -7.77 6.35
C GLU A 171 15.08 -7.48 6.56
N ALA A 172 14.60 -7.51 7.80
CA ALA A 172 13.22 -7.14 8.11
C ALA A 172 12.89 -5.70 7.70
N GLY A 173 13.84 -4.77 7.83
CA GLY A 173 13.69 -3.40 7.35
C GLY A 173 13.53 -3.30 5.82
N GLU A 174 14.33 -4.06 5.07
CA GLU A 174 14.24 -4.14 3.61
C GLU A 174 12.90 -4.73 3.15
N GLU A 175 12.45 -5.80 3.80
CA GLU A 175 11.17 -6.43 3.50
C GLU A 175 9.98 -5.50 3.85
N ASN A 176 10.09 -4.70 4.92
CA ASN A 176 9.09 -3.68 5.23
C ASN A 176 9.00 -2.60 4.15
N ILE A 177 10.14 -2.18 3.58
CA ILE A 177 10.15 -1.23 2.45
C ILE A 177 9.51 -1.87 1.22
N ARG A 178 9.85 -3.13 0.91
CA ARG A 178 9.24 -3.88 -0.19
C ARG A 178 7.72 -4.02 -0.02
N ALA A 179 7.26 -4.30 1.20
CA ALA A 179 5.84 -4.31 1.54
C ALA A 179 5.21 -2.91 1.35
N GLY A 180 5.90 -1.84 1.74
CA GLY A 180 5.44 -0.46 1.50
C GLY A 180 5.25 -0.14 0.00
N TYR A 181 6.14 -0.64 -0.86
CA TYR A 181 5.95 -0.56 -2.32
C TYR A 181 4.74 -1.39 -2.77
N ALA A 182 4.56 -2.61 -2.26
CA ALA A 182 3.40 -3.44 -2.60
C ALA A 182 2.07 -2.77 -2.20
N ASP A 183 2.02 -2.16 -1.02
CA ASP A 183 0.86 -1.37 -0.55
C ASP A 183 0.58 -0.20 -1.50
N TYR A 184 1.60 0.55 -1.92
CA TYR A 184 1.44 1.64 -2.89
C TYR A 184 0.82 1.17 -4.21
N HIS A 185 1.30 0.05 -4.76
CA HIS A 185 0.74 -0.53 -5.98
C HIS A 185 -0.68 -1.06 -5.79
N SER A 186 -0.99 -1.66 -4.63
CA SER A 186 -2.35 -2.09 -4.28
C SER A 186 -3.34 -0.92 -4.24
N PHE A 187 -2.92 0.21 -3.66
CA PHE A 187 -3.72 1.44 -3.69
C PHE A 187 -3.89 1.99 -5.10
N MET A 188 -2.85 1.95 -5.94
CA MET A 188 -2.94 2.36 -7.35
C MET A 188 -4.01 1.55 -8.11
N VAL A 189 -4.02 0.23 -7.94
CA VAL A 189 -5.02 -0.65 -8.57
C VAL A 189 -6.43 -0.33 -8.05
N SER A 190 -6.60 -0.28 -6.73
CA SER A 190 -7.92 -0.04 -6.12
C SER A 190 -8.49 1.32 -6.47
N LEU A 191 -7.68 2.39 -6.38
CA LEU A 191 -8.13 3.76 -6.64
C LEU A 191 -8.36 4.03 -8.13
N SER A 192 -7.57 3.41 -9.04
CA SER A 192 -7.83 3.52 -10.48
C SER A 192 -9.13 2.81 -10.87
N ALA A 193 -9.42 1.65 -10.27
CA ALA A 193 -10.70 0.96 -10.44
C ALA A 193 -11.87 1.80 -9.90
N GLU A 194 -11.75 2.35 -8.70
CA GLU A 194 -12.77 3.21 -8.09
C GLU A 194 -13.06 4.47 -8.93
N LEU A 195 -12.02 5.15 -9.40
CA LEU A 195 -12.16 6.30 -10.29
C LEU A 195 -12.85 5.91 -11.60
N THR A 196 -12.48 4.78 -12.18
CA THR A 196 -13.08 4.30 -13.43
C THR A 196 -14.55 3.97 -13.25
N MET A 197 -14.94 3.32 -12.14
CA MET A 197 -16.35 3.06 -11.83
C MET A 197 -17.15 4.37 -11.67
N ALA A 198 -16.64 5.33 -10.90
CA ALA A 198 -17.29 6.63 -10.74
C ALA A 198 -17.41 7.40 -12.07
N TYR A 199 -16.41 7.27 -12.94
CA TYR A 199 -16.43 7.86 -14.28
C TYR A 199 -17.49 7.24 -15.19
N ILE A 200 -17.55 5.90 -15.24
CA ILE A 200 -18.54 5.16 -16.03
C ILE A 200 -19.95 5.47 -15.54
N GLU A 201 -20.16 5.56 -14.23
CA GLU A 201 -21.44 5.96 -13.65
C GLU A 201 -21.84 7.37 -14.13
N ALA A 202 -20.94 8.36 -14.00
CA ALA A 202 -21.20 9.71 -14.49
C ALA A 202 -21.57 9.74 -15.99
N ARG A 203 -20.84 8.98 -16.82
CA ARG A 203 -21.11 8.86 -18.26
C ARG A 203 -22.46 8.20 -18.56
N THR A 204 -22.82 7.19 -17.78
CA THR A 204 -24.11 6.51 -17.86
C THR A 204 -25.26 7.48 -17.58
N GLN A 205 -25.12 8.29 -16.52
CA GLN A 205 -26.12 9.29 -16.16
C GLN A 205 -26.24 10.41 -17.22
N GLN A 206 -25.12 10.87 -17.79
CA GLN A 206 -25.14 11.83 -18.91
C GLN A 206 -25.90 11.26 -20.13
N ALA A 207 -25.64 10.00 -20.48
CA ALA A 207 -26.31 9.34 -21.59
C ALA A 207 -27.83 9.17 -21.33
N LEU A 208 -28.20 8.82 -20.09
CA LEU A 208 -29.60 8.73 -19.68
C LEU A 208 -30.31 10.09 -19.73
N LEU A 209 -29.68 11.15 -19.23
CA LEU A 209 -30.20 12.52 -19.33
C LEU A 209 -30.42 12.95 -20.78
N LYS A 210 -29.48 12.63 -21.68
CA LYS A 210 -29.60 12.90 -23.11
C LYS A 210 -30.83 12.19 -23.71
N LYS A 211 -31.03 10.90 -23.37
CA LYS A 211 -32.20 10.12 -23.81
C LYS A 211 -33.52 10.69 -23.28
N ILE A 212 -33.58 11.05 -21.99
CA ILE A 212 -34.80 11.62 -21.38
C ILE A 212 -35.12 12.98 -22.00
N ARG A 213 -34.12 13.87 -22.19
CA ARG A 213 -34.33 15.17 -22.85
C ARG A 213 -34.86 15.00 -24.28
N LYS A 214 -34.32 14.05 -25.04
CA LYS A 214 -34.84 13.73 -26.39
C LYS A 214 -36.29 13.22 -26.33
N LYS A 215 -36.62 12.39 -25.34
CA LYS A 215 -38.00 11.92 -25.12
C LYS A 215 -38.96 13.07 -24.79
N ILE A 216 -38.54 14.02 -23.96
CA ILE A 216 -39.30 15.24 -23.64
C ILE A 216 -39.57 16.06 -24.90
N GLN A 217 -38.55 16.27 -25.74
CA GLN A 217 -38.70 17.00 -27.00
C GLN A 217 -39.73 16.34 -27.93
N LEU A 218 -39.65 15.01 -28.09
CA LEU A 218 -40.60 14.26 -28.90
C LEU A 218 -42.03 14.33 -28.33
N GLN A 219 -42.19 14.22 -27.02
CA GLN A 219 -43.49 14.35 -26.37
C GLN A 219 -44.07 15.76 -26.47
N GLN A 220 -43.24 16.80 -26.46
CA GLN A 220 -43.69 18.18 -26.72
C GLN A 220 -44.19 18.33 -28.15
N GLN A 221 -43.53 17.72 -29.13
CA GLN A 221 -44.00 17.70 -30.52
C GLN A 221 -45.32 16.93 -30.66
N LEU A 222 -45.47 15.78 -29.99
CA LEU A 222 -46.73 15.03 -29.95
C LEU A 222 -47.86 15.83 -29.31
N LEU A 223 -47.58 16.55 -28.22
CA LEU A 223 -48.56 17.40 -27.57
C LEU A 223 -49.04 18.52 -28.48
N ALA A 224 -48.13 19.15 -29.22
CA ALA A 224 -48.47 20.18 -30.21
C ALA A 224 -49.37 19.60 -31.31
N LEU A 225 -49.01 18.43 -31.85
CA LEU A 225 -49.82 17.74 -32.86
C LEU A 225 -51.23 17.38 -32.35
N ALA A 226 -51.34 16.87 -31.12
CA ALA A 226 -52.62 16.53 -30.51
C ALA A 226 -53.50 17.78 -30.30
N LYS A 227 -52.91 18.90 -29.88
CA LYS A 227 -53.61 20.20 -29.77
C LYS A 227 -54.13 20.67 -31.13
N THR A 228 -53.34 20.56 -32.20
CA THR A 228 -53.78 20.89 -33.55
C THR A 228 -54.92 19.99 -34.02
N ARG A 229 -54.87 18.67 -33.79
CA ARG A 229 -55.94 17.73 -34.19
C ARG A 229 -57.24 17.95 -33.43
N PHE A 230 -57.16 18.32 -32.16
CA PHE A 230 -58.34 18.67 -31.36
C PHE A 230 -59.02 19.93 -31.89
N GLN A 231 -58.23 20.96 -32.24
CA GLN A 231 -58.75 22.21 -32.83
C GLN A 231 -59.46 21.99 -34.16
N THR A 232 -59.05 20.98 -34.94
CA THR A 232 -59.70 20.62 -36.21
C THR A 232 -60.84 19.61 -36.04
N GLY A 233 -61.23 19.23 -34.82
CA GLY A 233 -62.30 18.26 -34.55
C GLY A 233 -61.94 16.79 -34.77
N ASN A 234 -60.65 16.47 -34.98
CA ASN A 234 -60.18 15.14 -35.35
C ASN A 234 -59.58 14.33 -34.17
N SER A 235 -59.72 14.80 -32.93
CA SER A 235 -59.29 14.07 -31.73
C SER A 235 -60.08 14.50 -30.49
N SER A 236 -59.90 13.80 -29.38
CA SER A 236 -60.58 14.09 -28.11
C SER A 236 -59.71 14.93 -27.17
N LYS A 237 -60.33 15.63 -26.20
CA LYS A 237 -59.59 16.31 -25.12
C LYS A 237 -58.84 15.33 -24.21
N LEU A 238 -59.31 14.09 -24.12
CA LEU A 238 -58.64 13.03 -23.36
C LEU A 238 -57.23 12.76 -23.89
N ASP A 239 -57.03 12.79 -25.22
CA ASP A 239 -55.73 12.56 -25.86
C ASP A 239 -54.70 13.62 -25.44
N ILE A 240 -55.13 14.88 -25.33
CA ILE A 240 -54.27 15.98 -24.84
C ILE A 240 -53.85 15.71 -23.39
N ILE A 241 -54.81 15.38 -22.52
CA ILE A 241 -54.55 15.15 -21.10
C ILE A 241 -53.61 13.95 -20.90
N GLN A 242 -53.79 12.88 -21.66
CA GLN A 242 -52.90 11.71 -21.61
C GLN A 242 -51.45 12.07 -21.98
N ILE A 243 -51.26 12.85 -23.06
CA ILE A 243 -49.91 13.28 -23.47
C ILE A 243 -49.31 14.27 -22.46
N GLU A 244 -50.11 15.18 -21.89
CA GLU A 244 -49.66 16.08 -20.83
C GLU A 244 -49.21 15.33 -19.58
N GLN A 245 -49.97 14.30 -19.16
CA GLN A 245 -49.58 13.41 -18.06
C GLN A 245 -48.28 12.66 -18.37
N LEU A 246 -48.14 12.11 -19.59
CA LEU A 246 -46.93 11.41 -20.02
C LEU A 246 -45.70 12.34 -20.03
N LEU A 247 -45.86 13.56 -20.53
CA LEU A 247 -44.82 14.59 -20.56
C LEU A 247 -44.42 15.03 -19.15
N ALA A 248 -45.39 15.26 -18.27
CA ALA A 248 -45.14 15.60 -16.86
C ALA A 248 -44.37 14.48 -16.15
N GLY A 249 -44.78 13.22 -16.34
CA GLY A 249 -44.06 12.06 -15.78
C GLY A 249 -42.63 11.93 -16.29
N THR A 250 -42.41 12.18 -17.58
CA THR A 250 -41.05 12.12 -18.18
C THR A 250 -40.18 13.29 -17.74
N ARG A 251 -40.76 14.48 -17.51
CA ARG A 251 -40.02 15.61 -16.91
C ARG A 251 -39.63 15.32 -15.47
N ALA A 252 -40.53 14.71 -14.69
CA ALA A 252 -40.24 14.31 -13.32
C ALA A 252 -39.08 13.31 -13.24
N SER A 253 -38.90 12.44 -14.24
CA SER A 253 -37.81 11.46 -14.27
C SER A 253 -36.41 12.07 -14.53
N LEU A 254 -36.28 13.38 -14.73
CA LEU A 254 -34.98 14.04 -14.89
C LEU A 254 -34.19 14.16 -13.58
N SER A 255 -34.87 14.27 -12.44
CA SER A 255 -34.23 14.61 -11.16
C SER A 255 -33.26 13.54 -10.67
N ALA A 256 -33.67 12.26 -10.72
CA ALA A 256 -32.84 11.15 -10.27
C ALA A 256 -31.47 11.05 -11.00
N PRO A 257 -31.41 10.99 -12.35
CA PRO A 257 -30.13 10.95 -13.06
C PRO A 257 -29.32 12.24 -12.94
N GLN A 258 -29.95 13.40 -12.71
CA GLN A 258 -29.22 14.64 -12.39
C GLN A 258 -28.51 14.54 -11.05
N GLN A 259 -29.20 14.05 -10.02
CA GLN A 259 -28.61 13.87 -8.70
C GLN A 259 -27.47 12.85 -8.74
N GLN A 260 -27.69 11.70 -9.40
CA GLN A 260 -26.64 10.69 -9.55
C GLN A 260 -25.41 11.22 -10.28
N LEU A 261 -25.60 12.01 -11.35
CA LEU A 261 -24.49 12.67 -12.06
C LEU A 261 -23.66 13.55 -11.12
N ILE A 262 -24.33 14.41 -10.33
CA ILE A 262 -23.65 15.30 -9.37
C ILE A 262 -22.90 14.48 -8.32
N THR A 263 -23.51 13.43 -7.78
CA THR A 263 -22.86 12.52 -6.81
C THR A 263 -21.60 11.89 -7.40
N SER A 264 -21.64 11.38 -8.62
CA SER A 264 -20.47 10.80 -9.29
C SER A 264 -19.39 11.87 -9.54
N GLN A 265 -19.76 13.09 -9.90
CA GLN A 265 -18.82 14.20 -10.11
C GLN A 265 -18.13 14.63 -8.81
N HIS A 266 -18.85 14.63 -7.69
CA HIS A 266 -18.28 14.88 -6.37
C HIS A 266 -17.34 13.75 -5.93
N HIS A 267 -17.70 12.49 -6.19
CA HIS A 267 -16.83 11.34 -5.90
C HIS A 267 -15.52 11.42 -6.69
N LEU A 268 -15.59 11.73 -7.99
CA LEU A 268 -14.40 12.00 -8.80
C LEU A 268 -13.58 13.18 -8.22
N GLY A 269 -14.23 14.23 -7.74
CA GLY A 269 -13.57 15.36 -7.07
C GLY A 269 -12.79 14.93 -5.82
N LEU A 270 -13.41 14.10 -4.97
CA LEU A 270 -12.79 13.54 -3.77
C LEU A 270 -11.53 12.73 -4.11
N LEU A 271 -11.64 11.81 -5.08
CA LEU A 271 -10.52 10.96 -5.51
C LEU A 271 -9.36 11.80 -6.08
N LEU A 272 -9.66 12.88 -6.77
CA LEU A 272 -8.68 13.79 -7.35
C LEU A 272 -8.17 14.86 -6.37
N ALA A 273 -8.64 14.86 -5.12
CA ALA A 273 -8.35 15.90 -4.13
C ALA A 273 -8.65 17.32 -4.66
N SER A 274 -9.71 17.46 -5.47
CA SER A 274 -10.16 18.72 -6.04
C SER A 274 -11.32 19.28 -5.22
N SER A 275 -11.22 20.54 -4.80
CA SER A 275 -12.32 21.27 -4.15
C SER A 275 -13.42 21.70 -5.13
N ARG A 276 -13.15 21.65 -6.43
CA ARG A 276 -14.07 22.02 -7.50
C ARG A 276 -14.69 20.78 -8.12
N GLU A 277 -15.98 20.90 -8.46
CA GLU A 277 -16.74 19.87 -9.19
C GLU A 277 -16.04 19.48 -10.49
N VAL A 278 -15.91 18.18 -10.72
CA VAL A 278 -15.28 17.65 -11.95
C VAL A 278 -16.32 17.68 -13.06
N ILE A 279 -16.26 18.72 -13.89
CA ILE A 279 -17.18 18.87 -15.02
C ILE A 279 -16.64 18.04 -16.19
N LEU A 280 -17.37 16.97 -16.51
CA LEU A 280 -17.10 16.14 -17.68
C LEU A 280 -17.68 16.81 -18.94
N LYS A 281 -17.04 16.61 -20.10
CA LYS A 281 -17.57 17.12 -21.38
C LYS A 281 -18.98 16.59 -21.63
N ALA A 282 -19.85 17.44 -22.19
CA ALA A 282 -21.28 17.19 -22.30
C ALA A 282 -21.66 16.10 -23.32
N ASP A 283 -20.83 15.87 -24.35
CA ASP A 283 -21.02 14.77 -25.29
C ASP A 283 -20.05 13.63 -24.96
N PRO A 284 -20.55 12.51 -24.41
CA PRO A 284 -19.72 11.35 -24.15
C PRO A 284 -19.39 10.64 -25.47
N PRO A 285 -18.13 10.21 -25.70
CA PRO A 285 -17.87 9.21 -26.73
C PRO A 285 -18.66 7.94 -26.40
N PRO A 286 -19.13 7.17 -27.39
CA PRO A 286 -19.76 5.89 -27.14
C PRO A 286 -18.76 5.00 -26.39
N ILE A 287 -19.11 4.59 -25.17
CA ILE A 287 -18.33 3.57 -24.45
C ILE A 287 -18.64 2.25 -25.14
N CYS A 288 -17.70 1.77 -25.95
CA CYS A 288 -17.72 0.41 -26.46
C CYS A 288 -17.33 -0.51 -25.31
N LEU A 289 -18.32 -1.14 -24.67
CA LEU A 289 -18.06 -2.30 -23.84
C LEU A 289 -17.77 -3.46 -24.80
N LEU A 290 -16.54 -3.98 -24.73
CA LEU A 290 -16.14 -5.23 -25.40
C LEU A 290 -16.89 -6.42 -24.80
#